data_AF-A0A7S0IBJ2-F1
#
_entry.id   AF-A0A7S0IBJ2-F1
#
_cell.length_a   1.000
_cell.length_b   1.000
_cell.length_c   1.000
_cell.angle_alpha   90.00
_cell.angle_beta   90.00
_cell.angle_gamma   90.00
#
_symmetry.space_group_name_H-M   'P 1'
#
loop_
_entity.id
_entity.type
_entity.pdbx_description
1 polymer ?
#
loop_
_entity_poly.entity_id
_entity_poly.type
_entity_poly.pdbx_seq_one_letter_code
_entity_poly.pdbx_strand_id
1 'polypeptide(L)'
;AGGGAHGAHSPYGRSPGFSPQGRPMGPGPPITAMAIADAIFDEIRNSGTDAKKPEITDRQLELLAFVFDAKHLENSLVMYQKRAVKKLVAVKSGRTCWQVRGKSGAKEEYLVFPTHYCSCRAFQWDVLSKGEQLICKHMLAVRVAEALDDYDVAEIDDALLAQLLEAYANDAGDGGGGTRRGPS
;
A
#
# COMPACT_ATOMS: atom_id res chain seq x y z
N ALA A 1 -38.70 50.69 4.40
CA ALA A 1 -38.58 49.56 5.34
C ALA A 1 -37.54 48.61 4.78
N GLY A 2 -36.39 48.49 5.44
CA GLY A 2 -35.24 47.71 4.97
C GLY A 2 -35.44 46.22 5.22
N GLY A 3 -35.20 45.39 4.21
CA GLY A 3 -35.10 43.94 4.33
C GLY A 3 -33.64 43.55 4.52
N GLY A 4 -33.26 43.18 5.74
CA GLY A 4 -31.95 42.58 6.04
C GLY A 4 -31.95 41.11 5.63
N ALA A 5 -31.10 40.76 4.66
CA ALA A 5 -30.80 39.36 4.36
C ALA A 5 -29.75 38.84 5.35
N HIS A 6 -30.19 38.02 6.29
CA HIS A 6 -29.30 37.27 7.18
C HIS A 6 -28.60 36.17 6.37
N GLY A 7 -27.32 36.37 6.07
CA GLY A 7 -26.46 35.35 5.47
C GLY A 7 -26.23 34.20 6.46
N ALA A 8 -26.63 32.99 6.08
CA ALA A 8 -26.36 31.78 6.84
C ALA A 8 -24.85 31.48 6.79
N HIS A 9 -24.15 31.69 7.91
CA HIS A 9 -22.78 31.23 8.07
C HIS A 9 -22.77 29.73 8.36
N SER A 10 -22.21 28.94 7.44
CA SER A 10 -21.93 27.52 7.66
C SER A 10 -20.78 27.36 8.67
N PRO A 11 -20.95 26.61 9.77
CA PRO A 11 -19.95 26.47 10.82
C PRO A 11 -18.71 25.66 10.40
N TYR A 12 -18.68 25.13 9.17
CA TYR A 12 -17.56 24.36 8.60
C TYR A 12 -16.79 25.11 7.50
N GLY A 13 -17.02 26.42 7.35
CA GLY A 13 -16.28 27.24 6.38
C GLY A 13 -14.83 27.45 6.83
N ARG A 14 -13.90 26.66 6.29
CA ARG A 14 -12.45 26.91 6.45
C ARG A 14 -12.13 28.24 5.73
N SER A 15 -11.49 29.18 6.41
CA SER A 15 -11.08 30.47 5.80
C SER A 15 -10.21 30.21 4.56
N PRO A 16 -10.35 30.98 3.46
CA PRO A 16 -9.53 30.76 2.27
C PRO A 16 -8.04 30.96 2.61
N GLY A 17 -7.24 29.92 2.38
CA GLY A 17 -5.78 30.05 2.42
C GLY A 17 -5.33 30.90 1.23
N PHE A 18 -4.39 31.80 1.46
CA PHE A 18 -3.78 32.61 0.41
C PHE A 18 -2.34 32.13 0.15
N SER A 19 -1.96 32.00 -1.12
CA SER A 19 -0.58 31.73 -1.53
C SER A 19 0.36 32.86 -1.07
N PRO A 20 1.69 32.64 -1.04
CA PRO A 20 2.67 33.70 -0.77
C PRO A 20 2.54 34.93 -1.68
N GLN A 21 1.91 34.78 -2.86
CA GLN A 21 1.57 35.89 -3.77
C GLN A 21 0.15 36.44 -3.60
N GLY A 22 -0.54 36.16 -2.49
CA GLY A 22 -1.87 36.70 -2.19
C GLY A 22 -3.00 36.20 -3.09
N ARG A 23 -2.82 35.05 -3.76
CA ARG A 23 -3.87 34.41 -4.57
C ARG A 23 -4.69 33.46 -3.69
N PRO A 24 -6.03 33.42 -3.81
CA PRO A 24 -6.83 32.42 -3.13
C PRO A 24 -6.35 31.04 -3.60
N MET A 25 -5.90 30.20 -2.66
CA MET A 25 -5.65 28.80 -2.96
C MET A 25 -6.99 28.17 -3.29
N GLY A 26 -7.07 27.53 -4.46
CA GLY A 26 -8.21 26.67 -4.77
C GLY A 26 -8.38 25.60 -3.69
N PRO A 27 -9.54 24.92 -3.62
CA PRO A 27 -9.68 23.77 -2.74
C PRO A 27 -8.51 22.83 -3.01
N GLY A 28 -7.78 22.47 -1.95
CA GLY A 28 -6.69 21.50 -2.06
C GLY A 28 -7.20 20.19 -2.69
N PRO A 29 -6.30 19.32 -3.16
CA PRO A 29 -6.70 18.03 -3.69
C PRO A 29 -7.60 17.31 -2.67
N PRO A 30 -8.65 16.61 -3.12
CA PRO A 30 -9.57 15.94 -2.23
C PRO A 30 -8.79 14.93 -1.37
N ILE A 31 -9.08 14.91 -0.07
CA ILE A 31 -8.51 13.93 0.84
C ILE A 31 -9.09 12.56 0.46
N THR A 32 -8.24 11.68 -0.07
CA THR A 32 -8.64 10.32 -0.47
C THR A 32 -8.51 9.36 0.70
N ALA A 33 -9.23 8.23 0.66
CA ALA A 33 -9.07 7.16 1.65
C ALA A 33 -7.61 6.64 1.71
N MET A 34 -6.93 6.59 0.56
CA MET A 34 -5.51 6.26 0.50
C MET A 34 -4.62 7.31 1.18
N ALA A 35 -4.89 8.61 1.02
CA ALA A 35 -4.14 9.66 1.72
C ALA A 35 -4.28 9.55 3.25
N ILE A 36 -5.46 9.12 3.74
CA ILE A 36 -5.67 8.83 5.17
C ILE A 36 -4.81 7.63 5.59
N ALA A 37 -4.82 6.54 4.83
CA ALA A 37 -3.97 5.38 5.11
C ALA A 37 -2.48 5.74 5.11
N ASP A 38 -2.04 6.56 4.15
CA ASP A 38 -0.66 7.03 4.03
C ASP A 38 -0.23 7.78 5.29
N ALA A 39 -1.05 8.71 5.77
CA ALA A 39 -0.79 9.44 7.01
C ALA A 39 -0.71 8.50 8.24
N ILE A 40 -1.55 7.46 8.31
CA ILE A 40 -1.51 6.48 9.40
C ILE A 40 -0.22 5.64 9.34
N PHE A 41 0.19 5.18 8.15
CA PHE A 41 1.42 4.42 8.00
C PHE A 41 2.66 5.26 8.29
N ASP A 42 2.64 6.56 7.94
CA ASP A 42 3.70 7.49 8.31
C ASP A 42 3.74 7.71 9.83
N GLU A 43 2.59 7.83 10.50
CA GLU A 43 2.52 7.91 11.97
C GLU A 43 3.11 6.65 12.62
N ILE A 44 2.77 5.46 12.11
CA ILE A 44 3.34 4.19 12.58
C ILE A 44 4.86 4.22 12.42
N ARG A 45 5.37 4.50 11.21
CA ARG A 45 6.81 4.52 10.93
C ARG A 45 7.55 5.51 11.84
N ASN A 46 6.99 6.70 12.05
CA ASN A 46 7.57 7.75 12.86
C ASN A 46 7.45 7.50 14.37
N SER A 47 6.71 6.47 14.80
CA SER A 47 6.70 6.04 16.21
C SER A 47 7.97 5.28 16.61
N GLY A 48 8.71 4.77 15.62
CA GLY A 48 10.01 4.13 15.83
C GLY A 48 11.10 5.12 16.21
N THR A 49 12.07 4.65 16.99
CA THR A 49 13.29 5.36 17.36
C THR A 49 14.48 4.39 17.20
N ASP A 50 15.71 4.90 17.27
CA ASP A 50 16.91 4.04 17.22
C ASP A 50 16.93 2.95 18.30
N ALA A 51 16.23 3.18 19.43
CA ALA A 51 16.14 2.25 20.55
C ALA A 51 14.90 1.35 20.53
N LYS A 52 13.86 1.70 19.74
CA LYS A 52 12.57 1.01 19.74
C LYS A 52 12.02 0.92 18.32
N LYS A 53 11.77 -0.30 17.85
CA LYS A 53 11.08 -0.49 16.57
C LYS A 53 9.67 0.14 16.58
N PRO A 54 9.17 0.60 15.42
CA PRO A 54 7.80 1.07 15.32
C PRO A 54 6.79 -0.03 15.69
N GLU A 55 5.67 0.37 16.28
CA GLU A 55 4.60 -0.55 16.70
C GLU A 55 3.25 -0.03 16.22
N ILE A 56 2.33 -0.94 15.93
CA ILE A 56 0.96 -0.59 15.56
C ILE A 56 0.08 -0.59 16.81
N THR A 57 -0.61 0.51 17.06
CA THR A 57 -1.54 0.65 18.18
C THR A 57 -2.94 0.15 17.79
N ASP A 58 -3.76 -0.21 18.78
CA ASP A 58 -5.16 -0.62 18.55
C ASP A 58 -5.96 0.46 17.79
N ARG A 59 -5.73 1.74 18.13
CA ARG A 59 -6.34 2.87 17.41
C ARG A 59 -5.94 2.90 15.93
N GLN A 60 -4.67 2.66 15.62
CA GLN A 60 -4.22 2.62 14.23
C GLN A 60 -4.79 1.40 13.49
N LEU A 61 -4.92 0.25 14.16
CA LEU A 61 -5.58 -0.93 13.60
C LEU A 61 -7.05 -0.66 13.31
N GLU A 62 -7.79 0.00 14.21
CA GLU A 62 -9.18 0.39 14.00
C GLU A 62 -9.33 1.34 12.81
N LEU A 63 -8.47 2.35 12.71
CA LEU A 63 -8.48 3.30 11.58
C LEU A 63 -8.16 2.62 10.25
N LEU A 64 -7.15 1.73 10.22
CA LEU A 64 -6.82 0.96 9.02
C LEU A 64 -7.94 -0.02 8.65
N ALA A 65 -8.60 -0.64 9.64
CA ALA A 65 -9.74 -1.54 9.41
C ALA A 65 -10.94 -0.78 8.85
N PHE A 66 -11.13 0.47 9.24
CA PHE A 66 -12.13 1.36 8.65
C PHE A 66 -11.81 1.71 7.20
N VAL A 67 -10.55 1.98 6.87
CA VAL A 67 -10.13 2.35 5.50
C VAL A 67 -10.14 1.15 4.53
N PHE A 68 -9.72 -0.03 4.99
CA PHE A 68 -9.47 -1.18 4.13
C PHE A 68 -10.46 -2.34 4.28
N ASP A 69 -11.47 -2.22 5.13
CA ASP A 69 -12.26 -3.33 5.68
C ASP A 69 -11.47 -4.24 6.65
N ALA A 70 -12.07 -4.53 7.80
CA ALA A 70 -11.44 -5.32 8.87
C ALA A 70 -10.92 -6.69 8.39
N LYS A 71 -11.72 -7.41 7.59
CA LYS A 71 -11.33 -8.72 7.05
C LYS A 71 -10.15 -8.63 6.10
N HIS A 72 -10.03 -7.57 5.31
CA HIS A 72 -8.92 -7.40 4.38
C HIS A 72 -7.63 -7.04 5.12
N LEU A 73 -7.73 -6.17 6.14
CA LEU A 73 -6.63 -5.88 7.04
C LEU A 73 -6.14 -7.14 7.76
N GLU A 74 -7.05 -7.92 8.35
CA GLU A 74 -6.73 -9.18 9.02
C GLU A 74 -5.97 -10.14 8.09
N ASN A 75 -6.45 -10.33 6.87
CA ASN A 75 -5.77 -11.17 5.88
C ASN A 75 -4.35 -10.69 5.56
N SER A 76 -4.12 -9.38 5.59
CA SER A 76 -2.82 -8.76 5.34
C SER A 76 -1.88 -8.94 6.54
N LEU A 77 -2.38 -8.75 7.76
CA LEU A 77 -1.66 -9.00 9.01
C LEU A 77 -1.22 -10.46 9.15
N VAL A 78 -2.07 -11.41 8.74
CA VAL A 78 -1.70 -12.83 8.69
C VAL A 78 -0.51 -13.09 7.77
N MET A 79 -0.39 -12.38 6.63
CA MET A 79 0.75 -12.53 5.73
C MET A 79 2.03 -11.93 6.35
N TYR A 80 1.91 -10.76 6.97
CA TYR A 80 2.99 -10.13 7.72
C TYR A 80 3.52 -11.04 8.83
N GLN A 81 2.64 -11.53 9.71
CA GLN A 81 3.00 -12.40 10.84
C GLN A 81 3.65 -13.72 10.40
N LYS A 82 3.29 -14.23 9.23
CA LYS A 82 3.89 -15.45 8.65
C LYS A 82 5.26 -15.22 8.01
N ARG A 83 5.84 -14.03 8.14
CA ARG A 83 7.09 -13.60 7.45
C ARG A 83 7.01 -13.89 5.96
N ALA A 84 5.85 -13.63 5.35
CA ALA A 84 5.64 -13.87 3.92
C ALA A 84 6.16 -12.74 3.03
N VAL A 85 6.62 -11.63 3.63
CA VAL A 85 7.06 -10.41 2.95
C VAL A 85 8.59 -10.35 2.92
N LYS A 86 9.16 -10.24 1.71
CA LYS A 86 10.60 -10.12 1.49
C LYS A 86 10.90 -8.92 0.59
N LYS A 87 11.87 -8.11 0.97
CA LYS A 87 12.44 -7.03 0.15
C LYS A 87 13.64 -7.54 -0.62
N LEU A 88 13.63 -7.38 -1.93
CA LEU A 88 14.78 -7.64 -2.79
C LEU A 88 15.50 -6.33 -3.08
N VAL A 89 16.83 -6.32 -2.94
CA VAL A 89 17.67 -5.15 -3.20
C VAL A 89 18.76 -5.53 -4.19
N ALA A 90 18.77 -4.88 -5.35
CA ALA A 90 19.83 -5.04 -6.33
C ALA A 90 21.12 -4.38 -5.84
N VAL A 91 22.21 -5.16 -5.75
CA VAL A 91 23.45 -4.73 -5.10
C VAL A 91 24.10 -3.53 -5.77
N LYS A 92 24.10 -3.42 -7.11
CA LYS A 92 24.82 -2.35 -7.80
C LYS A 92 23.95 -1.12 -8.02
N SER A 93 22.69 -1.30 -8.42
CA SER A 93 21.82 -0.15 -8.70
C SER A 93 21.03 0.35 -7.49
N GLY A 94 20.95 -0.42 -6.40
CA GLY A 94 20.07 -0.15 -5.26
C GLY A 94 18.57 -0.21 -5.60
N ARG A 95 18.19 -0.79 -6.75
CA ARG A 95 16.78 -0.93 -7.13
C ARG A 95 16.12 -1.98 -6.25
N THR A 96 14.87 -1.74 -5.89
CA THR A 96 14.15 -2.64 -4.98
C THR A 96 12.81 -3.08 -5.54
N CYS A 97 12.43 -4.31 -5.24
CA CYS A 97 11.05 -4.77 -5.36
C CYS A 97 10.70 -5.66 -4.17
N TRP A 98 9.42 -5.95 -4.01
CA TRP A 98 8.94 -6.82 -2.94
C TRP A 98 8.44 -8.13 -3.51
N GLN A 99 8.69 -9.21 -2.78
CA GLN A 99 8.08 -10.51 -3.00
C GLN A 99 7.21 -10.87 -1.81
N VAL A 100 5.98 -11.31 -2.10
CA VAL A 100 5.05 -11.78 -1.08
C VAL A 100 4.62 -13.20 -1.39
N ARG A 101 4.86 -14.12 -0.46
CA ARG A 101 4.45 -15.52 -0.59
C ARG A 101 2.93 -15.66 -0.46
N GLY A 102 2.33 -16.36 -1.41
CA GLY A 102 0.92 -16.70 -1.45
C GLY A 102 0.53 -17.82 -0.49
N LYS A 103 -0.75 -18.20 -0.54
CA LYS A 103 -1.31 -19.24 0.35
C LYS A 103 -0.69 -20.62 0.10
N SER A 104 -0.28 -20.89 -1.14
CA SER A 104 0.27 -22.17 -1.57
C SER A 104 1.76 -22.36 -1.20
N GLY A 105 2.34 -21.43 -0.42
CA GLY A 105 3.74 -21.47 -0.01
C GLY A 105 4.69 -21.04 -1.13
N ALA A 106 5.90 -21.60 -1.16
CA ALA A 106 6.99 -21.19 -2.06
C ALA A 106 6.69 -21.37 -3.57
N LYS A 107 5.61 -22.07 -3.92
CA LYS A 107 5.19 -22.26 -5.31
C LYS A 107 4.38 -21.08 -5.86
N GLU A 108 4.06 -20.11 -5.02
CA GLU A 108 3.24 -18.96 -5.39
C GLU A 108 3.85 -17.72 -4.73
N GLU A 109 4.70 -16.99 -5.45
CA GLU A 109 5.29 -15.73 -4.99
C GLU A 109 4.85 -14.59 -5.90
N TYR A 110 4.34 -13.52 -5.30
CA TYR A 110 3.85 -12.35 -6.03
C TYR A 110 4.88 -11.22 -6.00
N LEU A 111 5.10 -10.60 -7.16
CA LEU A 111 5.81 -9.34 -7.27
C LEU A 111 4.92 -8.21 -6.77
N VAL A 112 5.45 -7.37 -5.90
CA VAL A 112 4.71 -6.27 -5.28
C VAL A 112 5.51 -4.97 -5.35
N PHE A 113 4.83 -3.92 -5.80
CA PHE A 113 5.18 -2.51 -5.66
C PHE A 113 4.07 -1.87 -4.83
N PRO A 114 4.29 -1.57 -3.52
CA PRO A 114 3.23 -1.30 -2.54
C PRO A 114 2.25 -0.19 -2.89
N THR A 115 2.67 0.75 -3.73
CA THR A 115 1.90 1.92 -4.16
C THR A 115 1.37 1.81 -5.60
N HIS A 116 1.78 0.79 -6.37
CA HIS A 116 1.59 0.80 -7.83
C HIS A 116 1.08 -0.52 -8.41
N TYR A 117 1.53 -1.67 -7.92
CA TYR A 117 1.28 -2.93 -8.61
C TYR A 117 1.41 -4.15 -7.69
N CYS A 118 0.59 -5.18 -7.96
CA CYS A 118 0.85 -6.52 -7.47
C CYS A 118 0.48 -7.54 -8.55
N SER A 119 1.30 -8.58 -8.74
CA SER A 119 1.04 -9.62 -9.73
C SER A 119 -0.08 -10.60 -9.35
N CYS A 120 -0.76 -10.40 -8.21
CA CYS A 120 -1.85 -11.28 -7.80
C CYS A 120 -3.15 -10.99 -8.55
N ARG A 121 -3.97 -12.03 -8.73
CA ARG A 121 -5.27 -11.92 -9.41
C ARG A 121 -6.25 -10.94 -8.74
N ALA A 122 -6.20 -10.83 -7.40
CA ALA A 122 -7.05 -9.90 -6.65
C ALA A 122 -6.73 -8.42 -6.97
N PHE A 123 -5.47 -8.09 -7.27
CA PHE A 123 -5.13 -6.74 -7.71
C PHE A 123 -5.75 -6.42 -9.07
N GLN A 124 -5.63 -7.34 -10.03
CA GLN A 124 -6.22 -7.16 -11.37
C GLN A 124 -7.75 -7.04 -11.32
N TRP A 125 -8.40 -7.87 -10.50
CA TRP A 125 -9.86 -7.94 -10.46
C TRP A 125 -10.49 -6.96 -9.47
N ASP A 126 -10.13 -7.03 -8.19
CA ASP A 126 -10.80 -6.28 -7.14
C ASP A 126 -10.34 -4.81 -7.09
N VAL A 127 -9.07 -4.54 -7.45
CA VAL A 127 -8.51 -3.18 -7.45
C VAL A 127 -8.68 -2.51 -8.82
N LEU A 128 -8.14 -3.09 -9.90
CA LEU A 128 -8.14 -2.42 -11.21
C LEU A 128 -9.49 -2.49 -11.93
N SER A 129 -10.09 -3.68 -12.00
CA SER A 129 -11.29 -3.88 -12.81
C SER A 129 -12.55 -3.38 -12.12
N LYS A 130 -12.69 -3.64 -10.82
CA LYS A 130 -13.88 -3.29 -10.04
C LYS A 130 -13.75 -2.02 -9.21
N GLY A 131 -12.54 -1.68 -8.75
CA GLY A 131 -12.35 -0.61 -7.77
C GLY A 131 -13.04 -0.87 -6.42
N GLU A 132 -13.33 -2.14 -6.09
CA GLU A 132 -13.94 -2.55 -4.81
C GLU A 132 -12.93 -2.46 -3.65
N GLN A 133 -11.64 -2.55 -3.96
CA GLN A 133 -10.56 -2.50 -2.97
C GLN A 133 -9.54 -1.44 -3.39
N LEU A 134 -9.03 -0.67 -2.42
CA LEU A 134 -8.03 0.37 -2.67
C LEU A 134 -6.69 -0.23 -3.11
N ILE A 135 -6.28 -1.32 -2.45
CA ILE A 135 -5.08 -2.11 -2.73
C ILE A 135 -5.36 -3.58 -2.40
N CYS A 136 -4.58 -4.50 -2.96
CA CYS A 136 -4.71 -5.91 -2.56
C CYS A 136 -4.04 -6.16 -1.20
N LYS A 137 -4.39 -7.27 -0.55
CA LYS A 137 -3.84 -7.66 0.76
C LYS A 137 -2.32 -7.83 0.77
N HIS A 138 -1.70 -8.15 -0.37
CA HIS A 138 -0.23 -8.30 -0.44
C HIS A 138 0.45 -6.93 -0.40
N MET A 139 -0.10 -5.95 -1.11
CA MET A 139 0.37 -4.56 -1.02
C MET A 139 0.19 -4.04 0.41
N LEU A 140 -0.98 -4.28 1.01
CA LEU A 140 -1.25 -3.89 2.40
C LEU A 140 -0.29 -4.56 3.39
N ALA A 141 0.02 -5.86 3.22
CA ALA A 141 0.99 -6.55 4.05
C ALA A 141 2.41 -5.97 3.92
N VAL A 142 2.83 -5.58 2.71
CA VAL A 142 4.13 -4.89 2.53
C VAL A 142 4.12 -3.54 3.24
N ARG A 143 3.05 -2.75 3.10
CA ARG A 143 2.96 -1.45 3.77
C ARG A 143 3.03 -1.56 5.28
N VAL A 144 2.39 -2.58 5.87
CA VAL A 144 2.51 -2.90 7.30
C VAL A 144 3.95 -3.25 7.65
N ALA A 145 4.59 -4.15 6.90
CA ALA A 145 5.97 -4.56 7.14
C ALA A 145 6.96 -3.38 7.05
N GLU A 146 6.81 -2.54 6.02
CA GLU A 146 7.59 -1.33 5.81
C GLU A 146 7.39 -0.30 6.94
N ALA A 147 6.15 -0.13 7.42
CA ALA A 147 5.88 0.82 8.50
C ALA A 147 6.45 0.34 9.85
N LEU A 148 6.52 -0.97 10.08
CA LEU A 148 7.07 -1.57 11.29
C LEU A 148 8.58 -1.83 11.24
N ASP A 149 9.21 -1.57 10.10
CA ASP A 149 10.60 -1.95 9.81
C ASP A 149 10.91 -3.42 10.23
N ASP A 150 10.00 -4.31 9.86
CA ASP A 150 10.09 -5.75 10.14
C ASP A 150 9.77 -6.58 8.89
N TYR A 151 10.81 -6.93 8.16
CA TYR A 151 10.76 -7.74 6.95
C TYR A 151 12.12 -8.38 6.67
N ASP A 152 12.12 -9.44 5.88
CA ASP A 152 13.35 -10.06 5.41
C ASP A 152 13.91 -9.28 4.22
N VAL A 153 15.22 -9.07 4.21
CA VAL A 153 15.94 -8.42 3.10
C VAL A 153 16.85 -9.45 2.43
N ALA A 154 16.80 -9.51 1.11
CA ALA A 154 17.74 -10.28 0.31
C ALA A 154 18.43 -9.37 -0.72
N GLU A 155 19.75 -9.30 -0.64
CA GLU A 155 20.58 -8.68 -1.66
C GLU A 155 20.75 -9.64 -2.84
N ILE A 156 20.54 -9.14 -4.05
CA ILE A 156 20.61 -9.93 -5.28
C ILE A 156 21.37 -9.16 -6.37
N ASP A 157 21.89 -9.89 -7.35
CA ASP A 157 22.49 -9.27 -8.53
C ASP A 157 21.44 -8.53 -9.36
N ASP A 158 21.83 -7.39 -9.92
CA ASP A 158 21.00 -6.59 -10.84
C ASP A 158 20.44 -7.40 -12.02
N ALA A 159 21.24 -8.35 -12.54
CA ALA A 159 20.82 -9.24 -13.62
C ALA A 159 19.71 -10.18 -13.15
N LEU A 160 19.79 -10.70 -11.92
CA LEU A 160 18.75 -11.55 -11.35
C LEU A 160 17.47 -10.75 -11.10
N LEU A 161 17.59 -9.51 -10.58
CA LEU A 161 16.43 -8.64 -10.42
C LEU A 161 15.75 -8.37 -11.77
N ALA A 162 16.51 -8.07 -12.82
CA ALA A 162 15.98 -7.86 -14.16
C ALA A 162 15.24 -9.11 -14.69
N GLN A 163 15.86 -10.29 -14.58
CA GLN A 163 15.25 -11.56 -14.98
C GLN A 163 13.94 -11.84 -14.24
N LEU A 164 13.88 -11.57 -12.93
CA LEU A 164 12.65 -11.71 -12.15
C LEU A 164 11.55 -10.79 -12.69
N LEU A 165 11.86 -9.51 -12.91
CA LEU A 165 10.90 -8.54 -13.44
C LEU A 165 10.40 -8.92 -14.84
N GLU A 166 11.29 -9.41 -15.71
CA GLU A 166 10.95 -9.92 -17.03
C GLU A 166 10.01 -11.13 -16.95
N ALA A 167 10.30 -12.09 -16.07
CA ALA A 167 9.45 -13.26 -15.86
C ALA A 167 8.02 -12.87 -15.45
N TYR A 168 7.89 -11.93 -14.49
CA TYR A 168 6.58 -11.44 -14.06
C TYR A 168 5.83 -10.66 -15.15
N ALA A 169 6.54 -9.90 -15.99
CA ALA A 169 5.93 -9.19 -17.12
C ALA A 169 5.37 -10.16 -18.16
N ASN A 170 6.07 -11.27 -18.40
CA ASN A 170 5.65 -12.28 -19.37
C ASN A 170 4.46 -13.12 -18.86
N ASP A 171 4.42 -13.44 -17.57
CA ASP A 171 3.29 -14.16 -16.96
C ASP A 171 2.01 -13.29 -16.87
N ALA A 172 2.14 -11.96 -16.83
CA ALA A 172 0.99 -11.05 -16.82
C ALA A 172 0.21 -11.03 -18.16
N GLY A 173 0.78 -11.57 -19.24
CA GLY A 173 0.18 -11.63 -20.56
C GLY A 173 -0.71 -12.85 -20.82
N ASP A 174 -0.62 -13.90 -19.99
CA ASP A 174 -1.43 -15.12 -20.13
C ASP A 174 -2.68 -15.05 -19.26
N GLY A 175 -3.66 -14.26 -19.72
CA GLY A 175 -5.00 -14.23 -19.15
C GLY A 175 -5.72 -15.57 -19.36
N GLY A 176 -5.44 -16.57 -18.53
CA GLY A 176 -6.13 -17.87 -18.59
C GLY A 176 -5.60 -18.87 -17.57
N GLY A 177 -6.47 -19.40 -16.71
CA GLY A 177 -6.08 -20.25 -15.58
C GLY A 177 -5.25 -21.49 -15.94
N GLY A 178 -4.26 -21.80 -15.10
CA GLY A 178 -3.53 -23.06 -15.20
C GLY A 178 -2.54 -23.24 -14.05
N THR A 179 -2.80 -24.21 -13.19
CA THR A 179 -1.86 -24.76 -12.21
C THR A 179 -0.58 -25.22 -12.90
N ARG A 180 0.55 -24.50 -12.74
CA ARG A 180 1.85 -25.02 -13.16
C ARG A 180 2.36 -26.06 -12.16
N ARG A 181 2.24 -27.34 -12.53
CA ARG A 181 3.05 -28.44 -11.97
C ARG A 181 4.50 -28.24 -12.43
N GLY A 182 5.44 -28.17 -11.49
CA GLY A 182 6.87 -28.18 -11.79
C GLY A 182 7.35 -29.57 -12.23
N PRO A 183 8.51 -29.68 -12.91
CA PRO A 183 9.04 -30.95 -13.36
C PRO A 183 9.60 -31.76 -12.19
N SER A 184 9.41 -33.08 -12.28
CA SER A 184 10.01 -34.11 -11.41
C SER A 184 11.50 -34.29 -11.67
#